data_AF-A0AAD4BY12-F1
#
_entry.id   AF-A0AAD4BY12-F1
#
_cell.length_a   1.000
_cell.length_b   1.000
_cell.length_c   1.000
_cell.angle_alpha   90.00
_cell.angle_beta   90.00
_cell.angle_gamma   90.00
#
_symmetry.space_group_name_H-M   'P 1'
#
loop_
_entity.id
_entity.type
_entity.pdbx_description
1 polymer ?
#
loop_
_entity_poly.entity_id
_entity_poly.type
_entity_poly.pdbx_seq_one_letter_code
_entity_poly.pdbx_strand_id
1 'polypeptide(L)' 'DLWSVEQTKAAFLGITAHWIQADTNSHKWSLRSQVIAFRAFPGMHSGDNLARHFIGLCERAGIITSTSSKLFCLT' A
#
# COMPACT_ATOMS: atom_id res chain seq x y z
N ASP A 1 -2.32 -5.91 2.40
CA ASP A 1 -2.61 -7.05 3.28
C ASP A 1 -2.66 -6.58 4.73
N LEU A 2 -3.64 -7.04 5.50
CA LEU A 2 -3.85 -6.68 6.90
C LEU A 2 -4.19 -7.95 7.69
N TRP A 3 -3.39 -8.26 8.70
CA TRP A 3 -3.58 -9.47 9.52
C TRP A 3 -3.22 -9.21 10.98
N SER A 4 -3.72 -10.08 11.85
CA SER A 4 -3.38 -10.12 13.28
C SER A 4 -2.52 -11.34 13.60
N VAL A 5 -1.58 -11.17 14.52
CA VAL A 5 -0.77 -12.26 15.08
C VAL A 5 -1.38 -12.66 16.43
N GLU A 6 -1.90 -13.89 16.50
CA GLU A 6 -2.71 -14.34 17.64
C GLU A 6 -1.94 -14.31 18.97
N GLN A 7 -0.66 -14.68 18.95
CA GLN A 7 0.18 -14.80 20.14
C GLN A 7 0.54 -13.44 20.75
N THR A 8 0.74 -12.42 19.91
CA THR A 8 1.14 -11.07 20.36
C THR A 8 -0.04 -10.11 20.43
N LYS A 9 -1.21 -10.50 19.91
CA LYS A 9 -2.38 -9.62 19.68
C LYS A 9 -2.04 -8.36 18.87
N ALA A 10 -0.91 -8.37 18.15
CA ALA A 10 -0.53 -7.28 17.27
C ALA A 10 -1.23 -7.43 15.91
N ALA A 11 -1.57 -6.31 15.28
CA ALA A 11 -1.98 -6.28 13.88
C ALA A 11 -0.92 -5.57 13.04
N PHE A 12 -0.82 -5.97 11.77
CA PHE A 12 0.14 -5.41 10.82
C PHE A 12 -0.53 -5.11 9.49
N LEU A 13 -0.18 -3.97 8.91
CA LEU A 13 -0.57 -3.54 7.58
C LEU A 13 0.66 -3.57 6.66
N GLY A 14 0.62 -4.45 5.67
CA GLY A 14 1.56 -4.51 4.56
C GLY A 14 0.95 -3.95 3.28
N ILE A 15 1.68 -3.11 2.55
CA ILE A 15 1.26 -2.60 1.24
C ILE A 15 2.28 -3.05 0.19
N THR A 16 1.78 -3.73 -0.84
CA THR A 16 2.56 -4.18 -1.98
C THR A 16 2.02 -3.49 -3.23
N ALA A 17 2.90 -2.80 -3.96
CA ALA A 17 2.59 -2.24 -5.25
C ALA A 17 2.83 -3.31 -6.33
N HIS A 18 1.88 -3.45 -7.25
CA HIS A 18 1.99 -4.29 -8.43
C HIS A 18 1.84 -3.42 -9.68
N TRP A 19 2.72 -3.61 -10.66
CA TRP A 19 2.64 -2.87 -11.92
C TRP A 19 3.19 -3.71 -13.08
N ILE A 20 2.77 -3.38 -14.29
CA ILE A 20 3.35 -3.92 -15.51
C ILE A 20 4.46 -2.98 -15.96
N GLN A 21 5.68 -3.50 -16.07
CA GLN A 21 6.79 -2.79 -16.68
C GLN A 21 6.93 -3.26 -18.12
N ALA A 22 6.67 -2.34 -19.05
CA ALA A 22 6.98 -2.51 -20.46
C ALA A 22 8.45 -2.16 -20.71
N ASP A 23 9.18 -3.07 -21.33
CA ASP A 23 10.51 -2.80 -21.87
C ASP A 23 10.37 -2.39 -23.34
N THR A 24 10.72 -1.13 -23.63
CA THR A 24 10.61 -0.56 -24.97
C THR A 24 11.59 -1.16 -25.97
N ASN A 25 12.68 -1.75 -25.50
CA ASN A 25 13.70 -2.33 -26.37
C ASN A 25 13.36 -3.77 -26.74
N SER A 26 12.86 -4.56 -25.78
CA SER A 26 12.50 -5.96 -26.02
C SER A 26 11.03 -6.17 -26.39
N HIS A 27 10.20 -5.14 -26.33
CA HIS A 27 8.74 -5.19 -26.49
C HIS A 27 8.05 -6.18 -25.54
N LYS A 28 8.69 -6.53 -24.42
CA LYS A 28 8.16 -7.47 -23.43
C LYS A 28 7.53 -6.73 -22.27
N TRP A 29 6.48 -7.34 -21.72
CA TRP A 29 5.84 -6.87 -20.50
C TRP A 29 6.20 -7.81 -19.37
N SER A 30 6.54 -7.24 -18.21
CA SER A 30 6.88 -7.99 -17.02
C SER A 30 6.03 -7.51 -15.84
N LEU A 31 5.42 -8.45 -15.12
CA LEU A 31 4.76 -8.15 -13.86
C LEU A 31 5.84 -7.86 -12.80
N ARG A 32 5.75 -6.69 -12.20
CA ARG A 32 6.58 -6.27 -11.07
C ARG A 32 5.74 -6.21 -9.80
N SER A 33 6.40 -6.44 -8.68
CA SER A 33 5.83 -6.39 -7.35
C SER A 33 6.87 -5.86 -6.38
N GLN A 34 6.49 -4.95 -5.48
CA GLN A 34 7.37 -4.42 -4.45
C GLN A 34 6.59 -4.09 -3.18
N VAL A 35 7.09 -4.53 -2.03
CA VAL A 35 6.59 -4.08 -0.73
C VAL A 35 7.02 -2.63 -0.52
N ILE A 36 6.05 -1.73 -0.45
CA ILE A 36 6.30 -0.28 -0.30
C ILE A 36 6.06 0.20 1.13
N ALA A 37 5.40 -0.61 1.95
CA ALA A 37 5.13 -0.29 3.34
C ALA A 37 4.86 -1.55 4.18
N PHE A 38 5.36 -1.55 5.41
CA PHE A 38 5.04 -2.55 6.43
C PHE A 38 5.03 -1.87 7.80
N ARG A 39 3.91 -1.94 8.53
CA ARG A 39 3.75 -1.26 9.82
C ARG A 39 2.84 -2.04 10.75
N ALA A 40 3.10 -1.95 12.05
CA ALA A 40 2.08 -2.24 13.06
C ALA A 40 0.82 -1.37 12.84
N PHE A 41 -0.35 -1.97 13.04
CA PHE A 41 -1.67 -1.37 12.88
C PHE A 41 -2.39 -1.36 14.24
N PRO A 42 -2.20 -0.31 15.05
CA PRO A 42 -2.81 -0.23 16.37
C PRO A 42 -4.27 0.26 16.31
N GLY A 43 -5.02 -0.04 17.37
CA GLY A 43 -6.36 0.49 17.59
C GLY A 43 -7.46 -0.30 16.88
N MET A 44 -8.63 0.31 16.75
CA MET A 44 -9.81 -0.32 16.19
C MET A 44 -9.66 -0.56 14.67
N HIS A 45 -10.09 -1.73 14.19
CA HIS A 45 -10.08 -2.09 12.76
C HIS A 45 -11.25 -1.45 12.00
N SER A 46 -11.45 -0.14 12.16
CA SER A 46 -12.47 0.62 11.43
C SER A 46 -11.96 1.08 10.06
N GLY A 47 -12.88 1.36 9.13
CA GLY A 47 -12.56 1.93 7.82
C GLY A 47 -11.76 3.22 7.93
N ASP A 48 -12.13 4.12 8.85
CA ASP A 48 -11.41 5.38 9.07
C ASP A 48 -9.97 5.17 9.56
N ASN A 49 -9.75 4.17 10.44
CA ASN A 49 -8.40 3.86 10.91
C ASN A 49 -7.55 3.25 9.80
N LEU A 50 -8.14 2.33 9.03
CA LEU A 50 -7.49 1.77 7.86
C LEU A 50 -7.12 2.86 6.85
N ALA A 51 -8.06 3.74 6.50
CA ALA A 51 -7.84 4.84 5.57
C ALA A 51 -6.71 5.76 6.06
N ARG A 52 -6.74 6.18 7.33
CA ARG A 52 -5.68 7.04 7.90
C ARG A 52 -4.30 6.41 7.80
N HIS A 53 -4.17 5.13 8.17
CA HIS A 53 -2.89 4.43 8.09
C HIS A 53 -2.44 4.23 6.64
N PHE A 54 -3.36 3.87 5.74
CA PHE A 54 -3.09 3.68 4.32
C PHE A 54 -2.61 4.97 3.67
N ILE A 55 -3.35 6.08 3.82
CA ILE A 55 -2.99 7.38 3.25
C ILE A 55 -1.59 7.81 3.74
N GLY A 56 -1.35 7.76 5.05
CA GLY A 56 -0.03 8.16 5.59
C GLY A 56 1.12 7.25 5.16
N LEU A 57 0.87 5.98 4.82
CA LEU A 57 1.88 5.09 4.22
C LEU A 57 2.12 5.45 2.75
N CYS A 58 1.06 5.75 1.99
CA CYS A 58 1.14 6.20 0.60
C CYS A 58 1.83 7.56 0.46
N GLU A 59 1.65 8.48 1.41
CA GLU A 59 2.41 9.74 1.48
C GLU A 59 3.91 9.48 1.62
N ARG A 60 4.30 8.60 2.55
CA ARG A 60 5.72 8.24 2.74
C ARG A 60 6.32 7.54 1.52
N ALA A 61 5.51 6.78 0.77
CA ALA A 61 5.93 6.12 -0.45
C ALA A 61 5.95 7.06 -1.68
N GLY A 62 5.56 8.33 -1.54
CA GLY A 62 5.48 9.29 -2.67
C GLY A 62 4.37 8.98 -3.68
N ILE A 63 3.34 8.26 -3.25
CA ILE A 63 2.13 7.94 -4.04
C ILE A 63 1.10 9.06 -3.88
N ILE A 64 0.97 9.61 -2.68
CA ILE A 64 0.12 10.76 -2.36
C ILE A 64 1.03 11.91 -1.90
N THR A 65 0.61 13.12 -2.22
CA THR A 65 1.18 14.37 -1.72
C THR A 65 0.04 15.30 -1.33
N SER A 66 0.33 16.40 -0.66
CA SER A 66 -0.69 17.40 -0.30
C SER A 66 -1.40 18.02 -1.51
N THR A 67 -0.79 17.96 -2.70
CA THR A 67 -1.30 18.61 -3.91
C THR A 67 -1.64 17.63 -5.04
N SER A 68 -1.37 16.35 -4.89
CA SER A 68 -1.52 15.35 -5.97
C SER A 68 -1.60 13.92 -5.44
N SER A 69 -2.32 13.07 -6.15
CA SER A 69 -2.45 11.64 -5.85
C SER A 69 -2.30 10.80 -7.11
N LYS A 70 -1.55 9.70 -7.01
CA LYS A 70 -1.48 8.65 -8.03
C LYS A 70 -2.48 7.50 -7.77
N LEU A 71 -3.26 7.58 -6.68
CA LEU A 71 -4.37 6.67 -6.43
C LEU A 71 -5.59 7.11 -7.22
N PHE A 72 -6.10 6.19 -8.03
CA PHE A 72 -7.35 6.36 -8.75
C PHE A 72 -8.41 5.46 -8.10
N CYS A 73 -9.52 6.06 -7.68
CA CYS A 73 -10.68 5.31 -7.22
C CYS A 73 -11.71 5.34 -8.36
N LEU A 74 -12.13 4.16 -8.84
CA LEU A 74 -13.26 4.05 -9.75
C LEU A 74 -14.53 4.21 -8.90
N THR A 75 -15.19 5.36 -9.00
CA THR A 75 -16.51 5.62 -8.41
C THR A 75 -17.62 5.17 -9.35
#